data_AF-A0A5N6VWH7-F1
#
_entry.id   AF-A0A5N6VWH7-F1
#
_cell.length_a   1.000
_cell.length_b   1.000
_cell.length_c   1.000
_cell.angle_alpha   90.00
_cell.angle_beta   90.00
_cell.angle_gamma   90.00
#
_symmetry.space_group_name_H-M   'P 1'
#
loop_
_entity.id
_entity.type
_entity.pdbx_description
1 polymer ?
#
loop_
_entity_poly.entity_id
_entity_poly.type
_entity_poly.pdbx_seq_one_letter_code
_entity_poly.pdbx_strand_id
1 'polypeptide(L)'
;MQRSREVQEPCWNCRDKHLKCDKQTPKCGRCEAKNLACVVVSKRQIFRQGSTAHFSEDQHWVNSRPKRARLRVHDTGGSVVSNVQFDPSIGHTDHGPSSIPPTSPTTQHSSEPFNCFDFTASENQRLHALAITACEADQLAHNVSSLTGPLFREDESPQDSVTSEFSSQLLDISDPRFPAHALSVSGSPEQIGHHDSSEGTNSFSGPVQSGYSPTSTSSDPALKPFESVQEACLLRYFIEELSPWFDVCDERRHFQVEVPYRARHCPPLRNAIYAVASRHLSRLPQYRTSKGPKYKGQVLPHLSTSTAVEYMLKCIPALIDFHKICDREYQENIMAAAVILRQYEEIEEEEEIDSSTGARDQQPVNFLAIIQAIIETTASIPTHHSFANAVFWIAIRQEIYYALAMQRFPRMTPDQDKRQSASAANKLILFAGDVTRWWLGDRSPLDWAVLKEKLHSIKKELMPEFVPILDNKADKSKGEIFSTVWYCSSAQVFGAQHYEIARMILIAENPNIRNDPHCRIAHRKAEAQVRSIVLNICGIGLSHQNFSPALVNAVVSIILYGEYFTDPREREALEAVIEKTKAIHAWPMRKLHHAVKAKWEFIDSEDY
;
A
#
# COMPACT_ATOMS: atom_id res chain seq x y z
N MET A 1 -35.93 -30.71 51.21
CA MET A 1 -34.57 -30.17 51.02
C MET A 1 -33.98 -30.75 49.74
N GLN A 2 -34.19 -30.08 48.60
CA GLN A 2 -33.54 -30.45 47.33
C GLN A 2 -32.23 -29.65 47.22
N ARG A 3 -31.08 -30.33 47.31
CA ARG A 3 -29.77 -29.74 47.02
C ARG A 3 -29.62 -29.59 45.52
N SER A 4 -29.58 -28.34 45.05
CA SER A 4 -29.14 -27.95 43.72
C SER A 4 -27.71 -28.45 43.49
N ARG A 5 -27.49 -29.26 42.44
CA ARG A 5 -26.13 -29.61 41.97
C ARG A 5 -25.54 -28.36 41.31
N GLU A 6 -24.47 -27.81 41.89
CA GLU A 6 -23.66 -26.79 41.24
C GLU A 6 -23.13 -27.33 39.90
N VAL A 7 -23.34 -26.56 38.83
CA VAL A 7 -22.79 -26.87 37.50
C VAL A 7 -21.29 -26.60 37.55
N GLN A 8 -20.49 -27.64 37.81
CA GLN A 8 -19.03 -27.52 37.83
C GLN A 8 -18.48 -27.35 36.40
N GLU A 9 -17.57 -26.40 36.24
CA GLU A 9 -16.90 -26.06 34.98
C GLU A 9 -15.68 -27.00 34.72
N PRO A 10 -15.30 -27.25 33.45
CA PRO A 10 -14.11 -28.05 33.13
C PRO A 10 -12.81 -27.30 33.50
N CYS A 11 -11.75 -28.05 33.82
CA CYS A 11 -10.44 -27.45 34.11
C CYS A 11 -9.76 -26.85 32.87
N TRP A 12 -8.82 -25.93 33.07
CA TRP A 12 -8.08 -25.24 32.02
C TRP A 12 -7.42 -26.20 31.02
N ASN A 13 -6.71 -27.22 31.53
CA ASN A 13 -6.01 -28.20 30.69
C ASN A 13 -6.93 -29.00 29.76
N CYS A 14 -8.11 -29.38 30.23
CA CYS A 14 -9.09 -30.07 29.40
C CYS A 14 -9.76 -29.10 28.42
N ARG A 15 -9.98 -27.85 28.82
CA ARG A 15 -10.58 -26.81 27.98
C ARG A 15 -9.66 -26.39 26.84
N ASP A 16 -8.39 -26.11 27.13
CA ASP A 16 -7.36 -25.69 26.18
C ASP A 16 -7.13 -26.75 25.09
N LYS A 17 -7.10 -28.03 25.48
CA LYS A 17 -6.90 -29.13 24.55
C LYS A 17 -8.19 -29.64 23.89
N HIS A 18 -9.33 -29.00 24.12
CA HIS A 18 -10.65 -29.42 23.63
C HIS A 18 -11.02 -30.88 23.99
N LEU A 19 -10.72 -31.27 25.23
CA LEU A 19 -10.85 -32.63 25.75
C LEU A 19 -11.95 -32.74 26.82
N LYS A 20 -12.60 -33.90 26.92
CA LYS A 20 -13.64 -34.16 27.94
C LYS A 20 -13.04 -34.20 29.35
N CYS A 21 -13.58 -33.38 30.26
CA CYS A 21 -13.23 -33.31 31.67
C CYS A 21 -14.30 -34.03 32.51
N ASP A 22 -13.88 -34.90 33.43
CA ASP A 22 -14.78 -35.59 34.37
C ASP A 22 -15.14 -34.74 35.61
N LYS A 23 -14.48 -33.58 35.76
CA LYS A 23 -14.80 -32.52 36.72
C LYS A 23 -14.70 -32.95 38.19
N GLN A 24 -13.94 -34.00 38.48
CA GLN A 24 -13.69 -34.40 39.86
C GLN A 24 -12.83 -33.36 40.60
N THR A 25 -13.17 -33.11 41.86
CA THR A 25 -12.40 -32.26 42.79
C THR A 25 -11.61 -33.14 43.75
N PRO A 26 -10.31 -32.90 43.99
CA PRO A 26 -9.53 -31.71 43.63
C PRO A 26 -8.83 -31.76 42.26
N LYS A 27 -8.71 -32.93 41.62
CA LYS A 27 -8.13 -33.09 40.28
C LYS A 27 -9.05 -33.94 39.40
N CYS A 28 -9.18 -33.58 38.13
CA CYS A 28 -9.86 -34.41 37.13
C CYS A 28 -8.99 -35.64 36.81
N GLY A 29 -9.59 -36.80 36.53
CA GLY A 29 -8.86 -38.07 36.38
C GLY A 29 -7.82 -38.04 35.26
N ARG A 30 -8.03 -37.20 34.25
CA ARG A 30 -7.05 -36.99 33.16
C ARG A 30 -5.83 -36.19 33.61
N CYS A 31 -6.03 -35.16 34.43
CA CYS A 31 -4.93 -34.40 35.00
C CYS A 31 -4.16 -35.24 36.01
N GLU A 32 -4.84 -36.11 36.76
CA GLU A 32 -4.19 -37.05 37.68
C GLU A 32 -3.33 -38.07 36.92
N ALA A 33 -3.88 -38.74 35.90
CA ALA A 33 -3.16 -39.72 35.11
C ALA A 33 -1.93 -39.15 34.36
N LYS A 34 -1.98 -37.86 34.01
CA LYS A 34 -0.87 -37.16 33.33
C LYS A 34 0.00 -36.33 34.26
N ASN A 35 -0.25 -36.40 35.57
CA ASN A 35 0.42 -35.61 36.60
C ASN A 35 0.48 -34.09 36.29
N LEU A 36 -0.63 -33.55 35.77
CA LEU A 36 -0.79 -32.14 35.41
C LEU A 36 -1.53 -31.35 36.50
N ALA A 37 -1.27 -30.06 36.61
CA ALA A 37 -2.03 -29.16 37.48
C ALA A 37 -3.48 -29.03 37.00
N CYS A 38 -4.47 -29.21 37.88
CA CYS A 38 -5.89 -29.17 37.53
C CYS A 38 -6.52 -27.89 38.09
N VAL A 39 -6.52 -26.81 37.30
CA VAL A 39 -7.05 -25.50 37.70
C VAL A 39 -8.39 -25.25 37.01
N VAL A 40 -9.45 -24.98 37.77
CA VAL A 40 -10.75 -24.54 37.24
C VAL A 40 -10.69 -23.03 37.04
N VAL A 41 -10.97 -22.56 35.81
CA VAL A 41 -10.93 -21.13 35.48
C VAL A 41 -12.33 -20.56 35.64
N SER A 42 -12.49 -19.57 36.52
CA SER A 42 -13.72 -18.79 36.62
C SER A 42 -13.92 -17.94 35.36
N LYS A 43 -15.18 -17.76 34.93
CA LYS A 43 -15.50 -17.02 33.69
C LYS A 43 -14.86 -15.63 33.70
N ARG A 44 -14.18 -15.25 32.61
CA ARG A 44 -14.07 -13.84 32.22
C ARG A 44 -15.49 -13.32 31.96
N GLN A 45 -15.89 -12.23 32.60
CA GLN A 45 -17.16 -11.57 32.31
C GLN A 45 -17.12 -11.03 30.87
N ILE A 46 -17.87 -11.69 29.98
CA ILE A 46 -18.20 -11.13 28.67
C ILE A 46 -19.40 -10.23 28.91
N PHE A 47 -19.24 -8.92 28.74
CA PHE A 47 -20.37 -8.00 28.73
C PHE A 47 -21.28 -8.36 27.56
N ARG A 48 -22.52 -8.77 27.87
CA ARG A 48 -23.60 -8.90 26.89
C ARG A 48 -24.46 -7.65 27.00
N GLN A 49 -24.97 -7.15 25.87
CA GLN A 49 -25.94 -6.05 25.88
C GLN A 49 -27.12 -6.42 26.80
N GLY A 50 -27.38 -5.57 27.80
CA GLY A 50 -28.52 -5.70 28.73
C GLY A 50 -28.23 -6.21 30.14
N SER A 51 -26.97 -6.48 30.54
CA SER A 51 -26.67 -6.85 31.92
C SER A 51 -26.50 -5.62 32.84
N THR A 52 -27.40 -5.46 33.82
CA THR A 52 -27.30 -4.49 34.90
C THR A 52 -26.29 -4.99 35.95
N ALA A 53 -25.21 -4.24 36.16
CA ALA A 53 -24.26 -4.50 37.24
C ALA A 53 -24.71 -3.78 38.52
N HIS A 54 -24.76 -4.49 39.64
CA HIS A 54 -24.93 -3.90 40.97
C HIS A 54 -23.55 -3.69 41.59
N PHE A 55 -23.29 -2.46 42.03
CA PHE A 55 -22.05 -2.07 42.71
C PHE A 55 -22.35 -1.77 44.19
N SER A 56 -21.36 -1.92 45.07
CA SER A 56 -21.52 -1.59 46.48
C SER A 56 -21.49 -0.06 46.69
N GLU A 57 -22.16 0.43 47.74
CA GLU A 57 -22.27 1.87 48.01
C GLU A 57 -20.94 2.55 48.36
N ASP A 58 -19.94 1.77 48.76
CA ASP A 58 -18.60 2.20 49.20
C ASP A 58 -17.53 2.10 48.10
N GLN A 59 -17.92 1.78 46.86
CA GLN A 59 -16.97 1.64 45.76
C GLN A 59 -16.32 2.97 45.37
N HIS A 60 -14.99 3.03 45.49
CA HIS A 60 -14.18 4.19 45.09
C HIS A 60 -13.98 4.21 43.57
N TRP A 61 -14.53 5.22 42.91
CA TRP A 61 -14.42 5.41 41.46
C TRP A 61 -13.18 6.22 41.10
N VAL A 62 -12.37 5.71 40.17
CA VAL A 62 -11.23 6.44 39.62
C VAL A 62 -11.75 7.52 38.68
N ASN A 63 -11.60 8.79 39.05
CA ASN A 63 -12.04 9.94 38.25
C ASN A 63 -11.22 10.08 36.97
N SER A 64 -11.58 9.36 35.91
CA SER A 64 -11.27 9.78 34.55
C SER A 64 -12.39 10.71 34.08
N ARG A 65 -12.12 12.00 33.92
CA ARG A 65 -13.10 12.96 33.39
C ARG A 65 -13.48 12.54 31.96
N PRO A 66 -14.72 12.11 31.68
CA PRO A 66 -15.15 11.83 30.31
C PRO A 66 -15.45 13.17 29.63
N LYS A 67 -14.83 13.45 28.48
CA LYS A 67 -15.33 14.52 27.58
C LYS A 67 -16.73 14.08 27.11
N ARG A 68 -17.75 14.86 27.48
CA ARG A 68 -19.17 14.56 27.25
C ARG A 68 -19.47 14.38 25.76
N ALA A 69 -19.74 13.14 25.34
CA ALA A 69 -20.54 12.87 24.14
C ALA A 69 -21.99 12.64 24.58
N ARG A 70 -22.92 13.49 24.15
CA ARG A 70 -24.36 13.26 24.31
C ARG A 70 -24.84 12.38 23.16
N LEU A 71 -24.98 11.09 23.40
CA LEU A 71 -25.69 10.17 22.51
C LEU A 71 -27.20 10.31 22.77
N ARG A 72 -27.96 10.77 21.77
CA ARG A 72 -29.42 10.54 21.72
C ARG A 72 -29.64 9.27 20.88
N VAL A 73 -30.13 8.23 21.53
CA VAL A 73 -30.56 6.99 20.86
C VAL A 73 -32.01 7.20 20.42
N HIS A 74 -32.26 7.17 19.11
CA HIS A 74 -33.58 6.84 18.57
C HIS A 74 -33.56 5.36 18.24
N ASP A 75 -34.37 4.58 18.95
CA ASP A 75 -34.63 3.20 18.58
C ASP A 75 -35.93 3.17 17.76
N THR A 76 -35.86 2.60 16.55
CA THR A 76 -37.03 2.36 15.71
C THR A 76 -37.22 0.85 15.59
N GLY A 77 -38.18 0.34 16.36
CA GLY A 77 -38.60 -1.05 16.25
C GLY A 77 -39.80 -1.35 17.16
N GLY A 78 -41.02 -1.15 16.65
CA GLY A 78 -42.21 -1.85 17.14
C GLY A 78 -42.86 -1.38 18.46
N SER A 79 -43.77 -0.41 18.32
CA SER A 79 -45.09 -0.29 18.96
C SER A 79 -45.27 -0.61 20.47
N VAL A 80 -45.47 0.43 21.29
CA VAL A 80 -46.74 0.67 22.03
C VAL A 80 -46.95 2.18 22.17
N VAL A 81 -48.12 2.65 21.74
CA VAL A 81 -48.59 4.03 21.85
C VAL A 81 -49.00 4.34 23.29
N SER A 82 -48.57 5.48 23.83
CA SER A 82 -49.49 6.37 24.58
C SER A 82 -48.93 7.79 24.66
N ASN A 83 -49.69 8.73 24.09
CA ASN A 83 -49.66 10.15 24.44
C ASN A 83 -49.67 10.34 25.96
N VAL A 84 -49.05 11.41 26.48
CA VAL A 84 -49.74 12.46 27.25
C VAL A 84 -48.91 13.77 27.25
N GLN A 85 -49.65 14.84 26.97
CA GLN A 85 -49.50 16.28 27.26
C GLN A 85 -48.45 16.79 28.26
N PHE A 86 -47.98 18.00 27.97
CA PHE A 86 -47.33 18.91 28.92
C PHE A 86 -48.32 19.98 29.41
N ASP A 87 -48.40 20.16 30.72
CA ASP A 87 -49.04 21.31 31.37
C ASP A 87 -47.94 22.20 32.02
N PRO A 88 -47.97 23.55 31.89
CA PRO A 88 -46.90 24.45 32.30
C PRO A 88 -47.23 25.23 33.59
N SER A 89 -46.32 25.22 34.57
CA SER A 89 -46.17 26.23 35.64
C SER A 89 -44.96 25.82 36.50
N ILE A 90 -43.94 26.65 36.75
CA ILE A 90 -43.85 27.83 37.63
C ILE A 90 -42.71 28.72 37.05
N GLY A 91 -42.94 29.99 36.67
CA GLY A 91 -42.77 31.20 37.50
C GLY A 91 -41.28 31.60 37.62
N HIS A 92 -40.78 32.68 37.00
CA HIS A 92 -41.15 34.07 37.30
C HIS A 92 -40.66 35.08 36.21
N THR A 93 -41.60 35.92 35.76
CA THR A 93 -41.55 37.40 35.53
C THR A 93 -40.42 38.02 34.66
N ASP A 94 -40.65 38.89 33.67
CA ASP A 94 -41.79 39.78 33.43
C ASP A 94 -41.89 40.31 31.98
N HIS A 95 -43.15 40.46 31.57
CA HIS A 95 -43.76 41.50 30.72
C HIS A 95 -43.25 41.82 29.29
N GLY A 96 -44.07 41.41 28.33
CA GLY A 96 -44.85 42.38 27.53
C GLY A 96 -44.51 42.48 26.04
N PRO A 97 -45.51 42.73 25.15
CA PRO A 97 -45.83 41.75 24.13
C PRO A 97 -45.74 42.23 22.67
N SER A 98 -45.46 41.24 21.81
CA SER A 98 -45.98 40.96 20.45
C SER A 98 -46.53 42.07 19.55
N SER A 99 -46.06 42.07 18.29
CA SER A 99 -46.89 42.29 17.09
C SER A 99 -46.24 41.62 15.86
N ILE A 100 -46.92 40.62 15.29
CA ILE A 100 -46.89 40.25 13.85
C ILE A 100 -48.09 41.02 13.22
N PRO A 101 -48.29 41.28 11.89
CA PRO A 101 -47.81 40.57 10.69
C PRO A 101 -47.54 41.54 9.47
N PRO A 102 -47.91 41.22 8.21
CA PRO A 102 -47.10 40.57 7.16
C PRO A 102 -46.95 41.45 5.88
N THR A 103 -46.17 41.03 4.87
CA THR A 103 -46.54 41.00 3.42
C THR A 103 -45.34 40.79 2.48
N SER A 104 -45.59 40.01 1.41
CA SER A 104 -44.74 39.55 0.29
C SER A 104 -44.49 40.67 -0.77
N PRO A 105 -44.01 40.43 -2.03
CA PRO A 105 -43.28 39.30 -2.66
C PRO A 105 -42.13 39.70 -3.66
N THR A 106 -41.47 38.67 -4.23
CA THR A 106 -40.85 38.60 -5.59
C THR A 106 -39.47 39.25 -5.84
N THR A 107 -38.44 38.45 -6.15
CA THR A 107 -37.94 38.23 -7.53
C THR A 107 -36.92 37.09 -7.59
N GLN A 108 -37.04 36.25 -8.61
CA GLN A 108 -36.16 35.13 -8.92
C GLN A 108 -34.90 35.62 -9.66
N HIS A 109 -33.74 35.11 -9.27
CA HIS A 109 -32.61 34.91 -10.18
C HIS A 109 -31.99 33.55 -9.85
N SER A 110 -31.95 32.70 -10.87
CA SER A 110 -31.43 31.34 -10.86
C SER A 110 -29.91 31.33 -10.74
N SER A 111 -29.41 30.76 -9.66
CA SER A 111 -28.04 30.24 -9.52
C SER A 111 -28.15 28.90 -8.80
N GLU A 112 -27.76 27.81 -9.48
CA GLU A 112 -27.68 26.49 -8.86
C GLU A 112 -26.68 26.50 -7.70
N PRO A 113 -26.98 25.92 -6.53
CA PRO A 113 -26.03 25.82 -5.44
C PRO A 113 -25.01 24.71 -5.71
N PHE A 114 -23.75 25.03 -5.49
CA PHE A 114 -22.68 24.06 -5.28
C PHE A 114 -23.07 23.15 -4.11
N ASN A 115 -23.41 21.89 -4.40
CA ASN A 115 -23.59 20.89 -3.35
C ASN A 115 -22.20 20.46 -2.84
N CYS A 116 -21.89 20.95 -1.63
CA CYS A 116 -20.94 20.30 -0.73
C CYS A 116 -21.41 18.84 -0.53
N PHE A 117 -20.51 17.87 -0.62
CA PHE A 117 -20.84 16.49 -0.29
C PHE A 117 -21.23 16.42 1.19
N ASP A 118 -22.51 16.20 1.47
CA ASP A 118 -22.99 15.90 2.81
C ASP A 118 -22.53 14.48 3.20
N PHE A 119 -21.46 14.41 3.98
CA PHE A 119 -20.98 13.14 4.54
C PHE A 119 -22.01 12.55 5.50
N THR A 120 -22.29 11.26 5.36
CA THR A 120 -23.21 10.55 6.24
C THR A 120 -22.63 10.43 7.66
N ALA A 121 -23.49 10.26 8.67
CA ALA A 121 -23.05 10.03 10.06
C ALA A 121 -22.13 8.80 10.21
N SER A 122 -22.25 7.82 9.29
CA SER A 122 -21.39 6.64 9.19
C SER A 122 -19.97 6.98 8.74
N GLU A 123 -19.82 7.90 7.77
CA GLU A 123 -18.51 8.38 7.29
C GLU A 123 -17.79 9.22 8.35
N ASN A 124 -18.51 10.09 9.06
CA ASN A 124 -17.94 10.88 10.17
C ASN A 124 -17.40 10.00 11.32
N GLN A 125 -18.02 8.85 11.58
CA GLN A 125 -17.57 7.91 12.62
C GLN A 125 -16.32 7.13 12.21
N ARG A 126 -16.11 6.91 10.90
CA ARG A 126 -14.92 6.24 10.31
C ARG A 126 -13.74 7.20 10.15
N LEU A 127 -14.02 8.48 9.86
CA LEU A 127 -13.04 9.57 9.89
C LEU A 127 -12.51 9.85 11.31
N HIS A 128 -13.31 9.52 12.33
CA HIS A 128 -12.85 9.51 13.72
C HIS A 128 -11.81 8.41 14.01
N ALA A 129 -11.83 7.28 13.29
CA ALA A 129 -10.83 6.22 13.41
C ALA A 129 -9.48 6.63 12.78
N LEU A 130 -9.51 7.36 11.66
CA LEU A 130 -8.34 8.06 11.09
C LEU A 130 -7.69 9.01 12.10
N ALA A 131 -8.51 9.80 12.81
CA ALA A 131 -8.03 10.70 13.85
C ALA A 131 -7.44 9.95 15.06
N ILE A 132 -7.87 8.72 15.36
CA ILE A 132 -7.31 7.89 16.44
C ILE A 132 -5.94 7.33 16.03
N THR A 133 -5.83 6.71 14.85
CA THR A 133 -4.54 6.17 14.32
C THR A 133 -3.50 7.28 14.12
N ALA A 134 -3.93 8.50 13.82
CA ALA A 134 -3.03 9.64 13.67
C ALA A 134 -2.79 10.42 14.98
N CYS A 135 -3.67 10.32 15.98
CA CYS A 135 -3.41 10.76 17.35
C CYS A 135 -2.36 9.86 18.04
N GLU A 136 -2.30 8.58 17.67
CA GLU A 136 -1.20 7.67 18.04
C GLU A 136 0.14 8.11 17.41
N ALA A 137 0.11 8.67 16.18
CA ALA A 137 1.27 9.27 15.53
C ALA A 137 1.71 10.63 16.15
N ASP A 138 0.78 11.42 16.66
CA ASP A 138 1.06 12.69 17.36
C ASP A 138 1.76 12.45 18.72
N GLN A 139 1.46 11.34 19.39
CA GLN A 139 2.17 10.90 20.59
C GLN A 139 3.63 10.51 20.31
N LEU A 140 3.94 10.02 19.10
CA LEU A 140 5.32 9.80 18.62
C LEU A 140 6.06 11.13 18.38
N ALA A 141 5.39 12.15 17.82
CA ALA A 141 5.97 13.47 17.58
C ALA A 141 6.39 14.20 18.86
N HIS A 142 5.60 14.09 19.94
CA HIS A 142 5.93 14.66 21.25
C HIS A 142 7.13 13.97 21.93
N ASN A 143 7.39 12.69 21.66
CA ASN A 143 8.53 11.97 22.23
C ASN A 143 9.85 12.27 21.50
N VAL A 144 9.82 12.51 20.19
CA VAL A 144 11.03 12.88 19.41
C VAL A 144 11.48 14.32 19.72
N SER A 145 10.55 15.24 19.96
CA SER A 145 10.87 16.62 20.37
C SER A 145 11.56 16.70 21.75
N SER A 146 11.51 15.62 22.56
CA SER A 146 12.20 15.49 23.86
C SER A 146 13.66 15.03 23.70
N LEU A 147 14.03 14.44 22.56
CA LEU A 147 15.39 13.95 22.28
C LEU A 147 16.28 15.00 21.61
N THR A 148 15.71 16.14 21.18
CA THR A 148 16.45 17.26 20.58
C THR A 148 16.67 18.38 21.60
N GLY A 149 17.56 18.15 22.57
CA GLY A 149 18.16 19.21 23.39
C GLY A 149 19.56 19.56 22.87
N PRO A 150 19.98 20.85 22.88
CA PRO A 150 21.21 21.28 22.23
C PRO A 150 22.44 20.95 23.10
N LEU A 151 23.36 20.15 22.58
CA LEU A 151 24.72 20.04 23.11
C LEU A 151 25.70 20.47 22.02
N PHE A 152 25.93 21.77 21.95
CA PHE A 152 27.20 22.31 21.48
C PHE A 152 28.25 22.09 22.57
N ARG A 153 29.37 21.46 22.22
CA ARG A 153 30.67 21.83 22.78
C ARG A 153 31.76 21.48 21.77
N GLU A 154 32.42 22.52 21.30
CA GLU A 154 33.71 22.46 20.61
C GLU A 154 34.73 21.79 21.53
N ASP A 155 35.54 20.88 20.99
CA ASP A 155 36.92 20.77 21.42
C ASP A 155 37.80 20.12 20.35
N GLU A 156 39.04 20.60 20.32
CA GLU A 156 40.04 20.49 19.27
C GLU A 156 40.64 19.09 19.07
N SER A 157 41.20 18.87 17.87
CA SER A 157 42.11 17.77 17.55
C SER A 157 43.37 17.78 18.43
N PRO A 158 44.12 16.67 18.48
CA PRO A 158 45.28 16.61 17.59
C PRO A 158 45.54 15.26 16.91
N GLN A 159 46.37 15.38 15.88
CA GLN A 159 46.88 14.40 14.92
C GLN A 159 47.60 13.22 15.58
N ASP A 160 47.57 12.06 14.91
CA ASP A 160 48.79 11.30 14.64
C ASP A 160 48.64 10.41 13.39
N SER A 161 49.53 10.67 12.45
CA SER A 161 49.88 9.88 11.27
C SER A 161 50.87 8.78 11.64
N VAL A 162 50.81 7.59 11.02
CA VAL A 162 51.96 6.87 10.41
C VAL A 162 51.44 5.67 9.57
N THR A 163 51.72 5.79 8.28
CA THR A 163 51.98 4.81 7.19
C THR A 163 51.96 3.29 7.43
N SER A 164 51.39 2.55 6.48
CA SER A 164 52.15 1.52 5.73
C SER A 164 51.47 1.18 4.40
N GLU A 165 52.21 1.43 3.33
CA GLU A 165 51.96 0.97 1.96
C GLU A 165 52.07 -0.55 1.86
N PHE A 166 51.28 -1.17 0.99
CA PHE A 166 51.80 -2.10 -0.03
C PHE A 166 50.82 -2.13 -1.22
N SER A 167 51.30 -1.58 -2.34
CA SER A 167 50.71 -1.71 -3.66
C SER A 167 50.96 -3.09 -4.24
N SER A 168 50.05 -3.57 -5.11
CA SER A 168 50.40 -4.10 -6.45
C SER A 168 49.15 -4.34 -7.33
N GLN A 169 49.02 -3.49 -8.35
CA GLN A 169 48.77 -3.80 -9.78
C GLN A 169 47.38 -4.37 -10.19
N LEU A 170 46.48 -3.53 -10.72
CA LEU A 170 46.25 -3.23 -12.16
C LEU A 170 45.79 -4.41 -13.01
N LEU A 171 44.52 -4.38 -13.45
CA LEU A 171 44.13 -4.54 -14.85
C LEU A 171 42.82 -3.80 -15.13
N ASP A 172 42.82 -3.16 -16.28
CA ASP A 172 41.99 -2.06 -16.76
C ASP A 172 41.05 -2.60 -17.84
N ILE A 173 39.71 -2.59 -17.63
CA ILE A 173 38.72 -2.81 -18.71
C ILE A 173 37.46 -1.96 -18.46
N SER A 174 37.48 -0.77 -19.06
CA SER A 174 36.45 -0.14 -19.91
C SER A 174 34.96 -0.19 -19.49
N ASP A 175 34.51 0.99 -19.06
CA ASP A 175 33.16 1.58 -19.03
C ASP A 175 32.58 1.75 -20.47
N PRO A 176 31.27 1.51 -20.70
CA PRO A 176 30.56 2.18 -21.78
C PRO A 176 29.37 3.01 -21.28
N ARG A 177 29.60 4.33 -21.21
CA ARG A 177 28.56 5.38 -21.22
C ARG A 177 28.12 5.68 -22.65
N PHE A 178 26.81 5.72 -22.92
CA PHE A 178 26.26 6.29 -24.14
C PHE A 178 25.91 7.78 -23.96
N PRO A 179 26.23 8.65 -24.95
CA PRO A 179 25.97 10.08 -24.90
C PRO A 179 24.58 10.46 -25.47
N ALA A 180 24.05 11.56 -24.95
CA ALA A 180 22.86 12.22 -25.45
C ALA A 180 23.16 12.97 -26.76
N HIS A 181 22.38 12.71 -27.82
CA HIS A 181 22.40 13.50 -29.05
C HIS A 181 21.24 14.51 -29.06
N ALA A 182 21.59 15.78 -28.95
CA ALA A 182 20.81 16.90 -29.45
C ALA A 182 21.04 17.02 -30.96
N LEU A 183 19.97 17.10 -31.75
CA LEU A 183 20.05 17.38 -33.18
C LEU A 183 19.64 18.84 -33.43
N SER A 184 20.65 19.68 -33.66
CA SER A 184 20.57 20.92 -34.42
C SER A 184 21.15 20.62 -35.80
N VAL A 185 20.39 20.88 -36.86
CA VAL A 185 20.90 20.82 -38.23
C VAL A 185 20.66 22.18 -38.87
N SER A 186 21.74 22.95 -38.96
CA SER A 186 21.94 24.03 -39.92
C SER A 186 22.65 23.48 -41.15
N GLY A 187 22.21 23.90 -42.34
CA GLY A 187 22.87 23.57 -43.60
C GLY A 187 22.13 24.12 -44.82
N SER A 188 22.51 25.32 -45.25
CA SER A 188 22.47 25.76 -46.66
C SER A 188 23.79 25.31 -47.34
N PRO A 189 24.03 25.46 -48.67
CA PRO A 189 23.23 26.12 -49.73
C PRO A 189 23.13 25.32 -51.06
N GLU A 190 22.25 25.73 -51.98
CA GLU A 190 22.60 25.93 -53.41
C GLU A 190 21.47 26.62 -54.20
N GLN A 191 21.89 27.48 -55.12
CA GLN A 191 21.10 28.42 -55.93
C GLN A 191 20.63 27.78 -57.25
N ILE A 192 19.47 28.22 -57.76
CA ILE A 192 19.05 28.47 -59.16
C ILE A 192 17.63 29.06 -58.99
N GLY A 193 17.29 30.31 -59.31
CA GLY A 193 17.26 30.97 -60.62
C GLY A 193 15.93 31.77 -60.69
N HIS A 194 16.00 33.04 -61.11
CA HIS A 194 14.92 34.03 -61.18
C HIS A 194 13.76 33.68 -62.15
N HIS A 195 12.53 34.14 -61.85
CA HIS A 195 11.72 35.00 -62.74
C HIS A 195 10.41 35.47 -62.07
N ASP A 196 9.81 36.48 -62.69
CA ASP A 196 9.03 37.59 -62.13
C ASP A 196 7.54 37.53 -62.57
N SER A 197 6.70 38.36 -61.94
CA SER A 197 5.41 38.92 -62.45
C SER A 197 4.05 38.20 -62.25
N SER A 198 3.23 38.86 -61.41
CA SER A 198 1.85 39.38 -61.61
C SER A 198 0.62 38.50 -61.93
N GLU A 199 -0.42 38.77 -61.11
CA GLU A 199 -1.87 38.84 -61.39
C GLU A 199 -2.73 37.57 -61.54
N GLY A 200 -3.72 37.46 -60.64
CA GLY A 200 -5.12 37.39 -61.07
C GLY A 200 -5.90 36.07 -60.88
N THR A 201 -6.87 36.14 -59.96
CA THR A 201 -8.20 35.46 -59.95
C THR A 201 -8.39 34.07 -59.30
N ASN A 202 -9.07 34.15 -58.14
CA ASN A 202 -10.27 33.41 -57.69
C ASN A 202 -10.32 31.86 -57.63
N SER A 203 -10.38 31.42 -56.37
CA SER A 203 -11.42 30.55 -55.77
C SER A 203 -11.37 29.05 -56.04
N PHE A 204 -10.85 28.29 -55.07
CA PHE A 204 -11.57 27.12 -54.53
C PHE A 204 -11.12 26.77 -53.11
N SER A 205 -12.08 26.28 -52.33
CA SER A 205 -12.15 26.27 -50.87
C SER A 205 -11.33 25.18 -50.18
N GLY A 206 -10.74 25.50 -49.01
CA GLY A 206 -10.10 24.57 -48.06
C GLY A 206 -10.16 25.12 -46.62
N PRO A 207 -10.18 24.27 -45.59
CA PRO A 207 -10.88 24.54 -44.33
C PRO A 207 -10.16 25.48 -43.36
N VAL A 208 -10.99 26.17 -42.58
CA VAL A 208 -10.70 27.16 -41.53
C VAL A 208 -9.63 26.66 -40.55
N GLN A 209 -8.45 27.30 -40.55
CA GLN A 209 -7.54 27.30 -39.41
C GLN A 209 -8.15 28.18 -38.31
N SER A 210 -8.63 27.57 -37.22
CA SER A 210 -8.89 28.30 -35.98
C SER A 210 -7.54 28.54 -35.30
N GLY A 211 -7.01 29.75 -35.48
CA GLY A 211 -5.85 30.23 -34.74
C GLY A 211 -6.16 30.31 -33.25
N TYR A 212 -5.50 29.48 -32.45
CA TYR A 212 -5.39 29.71 -31.02
C TYR A 212 -4.21 30.65 -30.78
N SER A 213 -4.53 31.95 -30.65
CA SER A 213 -3.68 32.89 -29.94
C SER A 213 -3.66 32.49 -28.46
N PRO A 214 -2.50 32.31 -27.80
CA PRO A 214 -2.48 32.08 -26.37
C PRO A 214 -2.76 33.42 -25.67
N THR A 215 -3.98 33.59 -25.17
CA THR A 215 -4.30 34.63 -24.19
C THR A 215 -3.63 34.26 -22.87
N SER A 216 -2.40 34.75 -22.69
CA SER A 216 -1.66 34.68 -21.44
C SER A 216 -2.17 35.74 -20.46
N THR A 217 -3.07 35.35 -19.56
CA THR A 217 -3.34 36.03 -18.29
C THR A 217 -3.73 35.04 -17.21
N SER A 218 -2.76 34.29 -16.71
CA SER A 218 -2.64 33.98 -15.28
C SER A 218 -1.16 34.05 -14.92
N SER A 219 -0.79 34.99 -14.07
CA SER A 219 0.56 35.09 -13.53
C SER A 219 0.74 33.98 -12.50
N ASP A 220 1.05 32.78 -12.97
CA ASP A 220 1.49 31.70 -12.09
C ASP A 220 2.79 32.18 -11.39
N PRO A 221 2.87 32.20 -10.06
CA PRO A 221 4.06 32.70 -9.37
C PRO A 221 5.28 31.90 -9.84
N ALA A 222 6.27 32.61 -10.40
CA ALA A 222 7.44 31.99 -11.00
C ALA A 222 8.14 31.06 -9.99
N LEU A 223 8.19 29.77 -10.32
CA LEU A 223 8.82 28.72 -9.52
C LEU A 223 10.31 29.04 -9.28
N LYS A 224 10.70 29.26 -8.01
CA LYS A 224 12.10 29.50 -7.63
C LYS A 224 12.90 28.21 -7.48
N PRO A 225 14.22 28.18 -7.79
CA PRO A 225 15.07 27.03 -7.50
C PRO A 225 14.99 26.59 -6.01
N PHE A 226 15.22 25.31 -5.74
CA PHE A 226 15.34 24.83 -4.35
C PHE A 226 16.56 25.46 -3.69
N GLU A 227 16.41 25.90 -2.44
CA GLU A 227 17.52 26.41 -1.63
C GLU A 227 18.38 25.27 -1.06
N SER A 228 17.76 24.12 -0.77
CA SER A 228 18.43 22.94 -0.24
C SER A 228 18.83 21.96 -1.35
N VAL A 229 20.14 21.68 -1.45
CA VAL A 229 20.68 20.65 -2.35
C VAL A 229 20.13 19.26 -2.00
N GLN A 230 19.94 18.98 -0.70
CA GLN A 230 19.36 17.71 -0.25
C GLN A 230 17.94 17.54 -0.76
N GLU A 231 17.09 18.55 -0.60
CA GLU A 231 15.71 18.51 -1.08
C GLU A 231 15.62 18.38 -2.60
N ALA A 232 16.47 19.11 -3.33
CA ALA A 232 16.56 18.97 -4.78
C ALA A 232 16.98 17.55 -5.21
N CYS A 233 17.95 16.95 -4.51
CA CYS A 233 18.40 15.58 -4.75
C CYS A 233 17.29 14.56 -4.44
N LEU A 234 16.56 14.72 -3.33
CA LEU A 234 15.46 13.83 -2.96
C LEU A 234 14.30 13.90 -3.96
N LEU A 235 13.92 15.09 -4.42
CA LEU A 235 12.90 15.21 -5.47
C LEU A 235 13.38 14.58 -6.79
N ARG A 236 14.62 14.84 -7.18
CA ARG A 236 15.19 14.25 -8.41
C ARG A 236 15.26 12.72 -8.31
N TYR A 237 15.67 12.20 -7.17
CA TYR A 237 15.70 10.78 -6.87
C TYR A 237 14.31 10.15 -7.02
N PHE A 238 13.28 10.79 -6.46
CA PHE A 238 11.92 10.32 -6.63
C PHE A 238 11.49 10.25 -8.10
N ILE A 239 11.76 11.29 -8.90
CA ILE A 239 11.40 11.35 -10.33
C ILE A 239 12.07 10.24 -11.17
N GLU A 240 13.34 9.95 -10.87
CA GLU A 240 14.14 9.04 -11.69
C GLU A 240 14.01 7.58 -11.22
N GLU A 241 14.01 7.35 -9.91
CA GLU A 241 14.18 6.02 -9.34
C GLU A 241 12.88 5.44 -8.77
N LEU A 242 11.98 6.27 -8.21
CA LEU A 242 10.80 5.79 -7.48
C LEU A 242 9.49 5.94 -8.24
N SER A 243 9.26 7.08 -8.89
CA SER A 243 8.00 7.38 -9.59
C SER A 243 7.62 6.33 -10.65
N PRO A 244 8.56 5.69 -11.40
CA PRO A 244 8.21 4.63 -12.35
C PRO A 244 7.46 3.44 -11.69
N TRP A 245 7.61 3.25 -10.37
CA TRP A 245 6.95 2.16 -9.64
C TRP A 245 5.47 2.44 -9.37
N PHE A 246 5.10 3.72 -9.36
CA PHE A 246 3.72 4.15 -9.21
C PHE A 246 3.02 4.14 -10.58
N ASP A 247 3.76 4.55 -11.63
CA ASP A 247 3.24 4.77 -12.99
C ASP A 247 3.13 3.52 -13.87
N VAL A 248 3.36 2.32 -13.32
CA VAL A 248 3.47 1.05 -14.08
C VAL A 248 2.35 0.80 -15.10
N CYS A 249 1.12 1.14 -14.71
CA CYS A 249 -0.09 1.00 -15.52
C CYS A 249 -0.76 2.35 -15.79
N ASP A 250 0.04 3.42 -15.83
CA ASP A 250 -0.38 4.79 -16.07
C ASP A 250 0.41 5.41 -17.22
N GLU A 251 -0.23 5.47 -18.39
CA GLU A 251 0.38 5.98 -19.62
C GLU A 251 0.75 7.47 -19.54
N ARG A 252 0.06 8.22 -18.68
CA ARG A 252 0.33 9.66 -18.47
C ARG A 252 1.47 9.90 -17.50
N ARG A 253 1.91 8.87 -16.77
CA ARG A 253 3.00 8.92 -15.79
C ARG A 253 2.81 10.04 -14.78
N HIS A 254 1.65 10.09 -14.14
CA HIS A 254 1.28 11.21 -13.28
C HIS A 254 2.28 11.36 -12.11
N PHE A 255 2.86 10.27 -11.59
CA PHE A 255 3.82 10.35 -10.49
C PHE A 255 5.20 10.84 -10.95
N GLN A 256 5.59 10.58 -12.19
CA GLN A 256 6.84 11.08 -12.76
C GLN A 256 6.74 12.53 -13.23
N VAL A 257 5.58 12.96 -13.74
CA VAL A 257 5.41 14.24 -14.43
C VAL A 257 4.65 15.26 -13.59
N GLU A 258 3.48 14.89 -13.06
CA GLU A 258 2.57 15.84 -12.41
C GLU A 258 2.82 15.99 -10.92
N VAL A 259 3.01 14.89 -10.19
CA VAL A 259 3.27 14.88 -8.74
C VAL A 259 4.48 15.75 -8.36
N PRO A 260 5.63 15.72 -9.06
CA PRO A 260 6.77 16.55 -8.70
C PRO A 260 6.49 18.04 -8.89
N TYR A 261 5.69 18.40 -9.89
CA TYR A 261 5.23 19.78 -10.10
C TYR A 261 4.30 20.22 -8.96
N ARG A 262 3.27 19.43 -8.65
CA ARG A 262 2.32 19.72 -7.55
C ARG A 262 3.02 19.79 -6.19
N ALA A 263 4.03 18.95 -5.94
CA ALA A 263 4.83 18.97 -4.72
C ALA A 263 5.59 20.29 -4.50
N ARG A 264 5.89 21.05 -5.54
CA ARG A 264 6.53 22.37 -5.40
C ARG A 264 5.64 23.35 -4.64
N HIS A 265 4.31 23.17 -4.74
CA HIS A 265 3.30 24.03 -4.12
C HIS A 265 2.54 23.38 -2.96
N CYS A 266 2.60 22.05 -2.83
CA CYS A 266 1.91 21.29 -1.77
C CYS A 266 2.92 20.71 -0.76
N PRO A 267 3.08 21.31 0.44
CA PRO A 267 4.04 20.83 1.44
C PRO A 267 3.84 19.38 1.89
N PRO A 268 2.61 18.89 2.18
CA PRO A 268 2.41 17.48 2.55
C PRO A 268 2.86 16.51 1.47
N LEU A 269 2.51 16.76 0.20
CA LEU A 269 2.93 15.92 -0.93
C LEU A 269 4.45 15.92 -1.09
N ARG A 270 5.08 17.10 -0.95
CA ARG A 270 6.55 17.24 -0.99
C ARG A 270 7.24 16.47 0.12
N ASN A 271 6.74 16.59 1.33
CA ASN A 271 7.30 15.88 2.48
C ASN A 271 7.11 14.37 2.34
N ALA A 272 6.01 13.89 1.77
CA ALA A 272 5.83 12.46 1.47
C ALA A 272 6.88 11.95 0.48
N ILE A 273 7.16 12.71 -0.59
CA ILE A 273 8.24 12.42 -1.54
C ILE A 273 9.58 12.35 -0.83
N TYR A 274 9.90 13.34 0.01
CA TYR A 274 11.15 13.37 0.75
C TYR A 274 11.27 12.22 1.74
N ALA A 275 10.19 11.83 2.41
CA ALA A 275 10.19 10.70 3.33
C ALA A 275 10.57 9.39 2.62
N VAL A 276 9.85 9.03 1.54
CA VAL A 276 10.12 7.79 0.79
C VAL A 276 11.51 7.80 0.14
N ALA A 277 11.91 8.93 -0.44
CA ALA A 277 13.21 9.07 -1.10
C ALA A 277 14.35 8.96 -0.10
N SER A 278 14.25 9.65 1.04
CA SER A 278 15.27 9.61 2.11
C SER A 278 15.45 8.18 2.63
N ARG A 279 14.33 7.49 2.86
CA ARG A 279 14.33 6.11 3.35
C ARG A 279 14.96 5.15 2.35
N HIS A 280 14.51 5.19 1.09
CA HIS A 280 15.03 4.27 0.08
C HIS A 280 16.51 4.51 -0.24
N LEU A 281 16.90 5.78 -0.46
CA LEU A 281 18.26 6.16 -0.81
C LEU A 281 19.27 5.77 0.29
N SER A 282 18.93 6.00 1.56
CA SER A 282 19.83 5.70 2.69
C SER A 282 20.07 4.20 2.92
N ARG A 283 19.15 3.35 2.45
CA ARG A 283 19.22 1.88 2.62
C ARG A 283 20.08 1.21 1.55
N LEU A 284 20.22 1.82 0.37
CA LEU A 284 20.94 1.19 -0.74
C LEU A 284 22.46 1.36 -0.61
N PRO A 285 23.24 0.27 -0.63
CA PRO A 285 24.70 0.32 -0.47
C PRO A 285 25.40 1.20 -1.51
N GLN A 286 24.91 1.21 -2.75
CA GLN A 286 25.51 1.97 -3.87
C GLN A 286 25.55 3.49 -3.66
N TYR A 287 24.71 4.03 -2.78
CA TYR A 287 24.68 5.46 -2.47
C TYR A 287 25.44 5.79 -1.18
N ARG A 288 25.92 4.80 -0.42
CA ARG A 288 26.59 5.05 0.86
C ARG A 288 27.99 5.60 0.66
N THR A 289 28.34 6.61 1.46
CA THR A 289 29.72 7.10 1.60
C THR A 289 30.03 7.39 3.07
N SER A 290 31.30 7.57 3.41
CA SER A 290 31.73 7.92 4.77
C SER A 290 31.20 9.28 5.26
N LYS A 291 30.75 10.16 4.35
CA LYS A 291 30.25 11.50 4.66
C LYS A 291 28.73 11.62 4.52
N GLY A 292 28.02 10.50 4.41
CA GLY A 292 26.58 10.44 4.15
C GLY A 292 26.25 9.96 2.74
N PRO A 293 24.96 9.77 2.40
CA PRO A 293 24.58 9.27 1.09
C PRO A 293 24.96 10.24 -0.04
N LYS A 294 25.36 9.72 -1.21
CA LYS A 294 25.76 10.51 -2.37
C LYS A 294 24.84 10.22 -3.56
N TYR A 295 24.25 11.25 -4.14
CA TYR A 295 23.41 11.15 -5.33
C TYR A 295 23.83 12.16 -6.40
N LYS A 296 23.98 11.72 -7.66
CA LYS A 296 24.42 12.55 -8.80
C LYS A 296 25.62 13.46 -8.49
N GLY A 297 26.61 12.92 -7.77
CA GLY A 297 27.82 13.67 -7.39
C GLY A 297 27.70 14.48 -6.10
N GLN A 298 26.49 14.72 -5.58
CA GLN A 298 26.24 15.52 -4.39
C GLN A 298 26.20 14.64 -3.14
N VAL A 299 27.03 14.98 -2.13
CA VAL A 299 26.99 14.32 -0.82
C VAL A 299 25.90 14.98 0.02
N LEU A 300 25.09 14.18 0.71
CA LEU A 300 23.97 14.59 1.54
C LEU A 300 24.32 14.34 3.03
N PRO A 301 25.14 15.19 3.66
CA PRO A 301 25.68 14.92 5.00
C PRO A 301 24.63 14.95 6.10
N HIS A 302 23.51 15.63 5.87
CA HIS A 302 22.41 15.77 6.83
C HIS A 302 21.30 14.74 6.61
N LEU A 303 21.44 13.86 5.62
CA LEU A 303 20.47 12.81 5.35
C LEU A 303 20.75 11.61 6.26
N SER A 304 19.91 11.43 7.28
CA SER A 304 19.98 10.33 8.23
C SER A 304 18.71 9.48 8.18
N THR A 305 18.70 8.36 8.92
CA THR A 305 17.50 7.54 9.12
C THR A 305 16.36 8.35 9.78
N SER A 306 16.68 9.30 10.68
CA SER A 306 15.66 10.14 11.34
C SER A 306 15.03 11.15 10.39
N THR A 307 15.76 11.63 9.39
CA THR A 307 15.27 12.60 8.39
C THR A 307 14.03 12.08 7.66
N ALA A 308 14.00 10.79 7.35
CA ALA A 308 12.86 10.18 6.66
C ALA A 308 11.58 10.21 7.54
N VAL A 309 11.74 9.94 8.84
CA VAL A 309 10.66 10.00 9.84
C VAL A 309 10.18 11.43 10.03
N GLU A 310 11.09 12.40 10.12
CA GLU A 310 10.76 13.82 10.25
C GLU A 310 9.89 14.33 9.08
N TYR A 311 10.23 13.94 7.84
CA TYR A 311 9.41 14.29 6.69
C TYR A 311 8.05 13.59 6.71
N MET A 312 7.99 12.31 7.10
CA MET A 312 6.72 11.60 7.25
C MET A 312 5.82 12.28 8.29
N LEU A 313 6.35 12.65 9.46
CA LEU A 313 5.59 13.31 10.53
C LEU A 313 5.00 14.66 10.07
N LYS A 314 5.71 15.41 9.22
CA LYS A 314 5.19 16.66 8.63
C LYS A 314 3.96 16.45 7.72
N CYS A 315 3.66 15.22 7.30
CA CYS A 315 2.49 14.91 6.48
C CYS A 315 1.25 14.60 7.32
N ILE A 316 1.42 14.14 8.56
CA ILE A 316 0.34 13.62 9.41
C ILE A 316 -0.80 14.62 9.62
N PRO A 317 -0.57 15.91 9.92
CA PRO A 317 -1.67 16.86 10.13
C PRO A 317 -2.64 16.94 8.94
N ALA A 318 -2.11 16.94 7.71
CA ALA A 318 -2.94 17.02 6.51
C ALA A 318 -3.73 15.72 6.27
N LEU A 319 -3.21 14.57 6.68
CA LEU A 319 -3.93 13.28 6.61
C LEU A 319 -5.06 13.21 7.64
N ILE A 320 -4.85 13.73 8.85
CA ILE A 320 -5.89 13.83 9.90
C ILE A 320 -7.06 14.68 9.40
N ASP A 321 -6.72 15.85 8.86
CA ASP A 321 -7.69 16.85 8.44
C ASP A 321 -8.27 16.57 7.04
N PHE A 322 -7.98 15.41 6.43
CA PHE A 322 -8.41 15.07 5.07
C PHE A 322 -9.92 15.27 4.85
N HIS A 323 -10.74 14.87 5.82
CA HIS A 323 -12.20 15.03 5.77
C HIS A 323 -12.70 16.48 5.81
N LYS A 324 -11.87 17.41 6.27
CA LYS A 324 -12.17 18.84 6.33
C LYS A 324 -11.77 19.56 5.04
N ILE A 325 -11.06 18.89 4.14
CA ILE A 325 -10.57 19.48 2.91
C ILE A 325 -11.72 19.58 1.89
N CYS A 326 -12.11 20.81 1.56
CA CYS A 326 -13.07 21.09 0.49
C CYS A 326 -12.40 21.35 -0.86
N ASP A 327 -11.13 21.77 -0.87
CA ASP A 327 -10.40 21.98 -2.13
C ASP A 327 -10.01 20.65 -2.75
N ARG A 328 -10.51 20.44 -3.98
CA ARG A 328 -10.36 19.18 -4.70
C ARG A 328 -8.90 18.90 -5.06
N GLU A 329 -8.18 19.90 -5.55
CA GLU A 329 -6.79 19.70 -5.98
C GLU A 329 -5.91 19.35 -4.77
N TYR A 330 -6.08 20.08 -3.66
CA TYR A 330 -5.40 19.75 -2.42
C TYR A 330 -5.79 18.36 -1.90
N GLN A 331 -7.07 17.98 -1.98
CA GLN A 331 -7.51 16.63 -1.60
C GLN A 331 -6.77 15.56 -2.42
N GLU A 332 -6.68 15.70 -3.74
CA GLU A 332 -5.93 14.79 -4.62
C GLU A 332 -4.44 14.73 -4.26
N ASN A 333 -3.84 15.87 -3.90
CA ASN A 333 -2.46 15.92 -3.44
C ASN A 333 -2.25 15.14 -2.13
N ILE A 334 -3.21 15.21 -1.19
CA ILE A 334 -3.15 14.44 0.05
C ILE A 334 -3.36 12.94 -0.22
N MET A 335 -4.24 12.56 -1.17
CA MET A 335 -4.38 11.16 -1.58
C MET A 335 -3.06 10.61 -2.16
N ALA A 336 -2.40 11.38 -3.04
CA ALA A 336 -1.11 10.99 -3.61
C ALA A 336 -0.03 10.89 -2.51
N ALA A 337 -0.01 11.83 -1.56
CA ALA A 337 0.89 11.77 -0.41
C ALA A 337 0.67 10.50 0.41
N ALA A 338 -0.59 10.10 0.65
CA ALA A 338 -0.90 8.87 1.38
C ALA A 338 -0.35 7.62 0.68
N VAL A 339 -0.56 7.50 -0.63
CA VAL A 339 -0.03 6.39 -1.46
C VAL A 339 1.50 6.33 -1.45
N ILE A 340 2.17 7.48 -1.46
CA ILE A 340 3.63 7.56 -1.33
C ILE A 340 4.09 7.15 0.07
N LEU A 341 3.40 7.60 1.12
CA LEU A 341 3.73 7.23 2.51
C LEU A 341 3.49 5.76 2.80
N ARG A 342 2.55 5.12 2.11
CA ARG A 342 2.40 3.67 2.15
C ARG A 342 3.60 2.94 1.56
N GLN A 343 4.14 3.44 0.44
CA GLN A 343 5.39 2.89 -0.10
C GLN A 343 6.56 3.06 0.89
N TYR A 344 6.58 4.18 1.64
CA TYR A 344 7.55 4.41 2.71
C TYR A 344 7.41 3.43 3.89
N GLU A 345 6.18 3.09 4.29
CA GLU A 345 5.88 2.06 5.30
C GLU A 345 6.35 0.67 4.81
N GLU A 346 6.08 0.35 3.54
CA GLU A 346 6.46 -0.93 2.95
C GLU A 346 7.98 -1.15 2.82
N ILE A 347 8.77 -0.07 2.76
CA ILE A 347 10.24 -0.12 2.77
C ILE A 347 10.79 -0.19 4.22
N GLU A 348 9.97 0.05 5.24
CA GLU A 348 10.39 0.03 6.64
C GLU A 348 10.81 -1.36 7.10
N GLU A 349 11.96 -1.43 7.78
CA GLU A 349 12.48 -2.70 8.27
C GLU A 349 11.64 -3.19 9.44
N GLU A 350 11.24 -4.47 9.41
CA GLU A 350 10.75 -5.12 10.61
C GLU A 350 11.97 -5.32 11.54
N GLU A 351 12.22 -4.37 12.44
CA GLU A 351 13.19 -4.55 13.51
C GLU A 351 12.84 -5.86 14.24
N GLU A 352 13.83 -6.74 14.39
CA GLU A 352 13.72 -7.85 15.31
C GLU A 352 13.60 -7.23 16.69
N ILE A 353 12.38 -7.22 17.23
CA ILE A 353 12.17 -6.88 18.63
C ILE A 353 12.92 -7.95 19.41
N ASP A 354 14.15 -7.62 19.80
CA ASP A 354 14.89 -8.33 20.82
C ASP A 354 14.01 -8.25 22.07
N SER A 355 13.29 -9.34 22.32
CA SER A 355 12.40 -9.55 23.48
C SER A 355 13.08 -9.37 24.85
N SER A 356 14.37 -8.99 24.87
CA SER A 356 15.20 -8.67 26.03
C SER A 356 15.22 -7.18 26.38
N THR A 357 14.91 -6.26 25.45
CA THR A 357 14.78 -4.83 25.76
C THR A 357 13.31 -4.44 25.77
N GLY A 358 12.78 -4.10 26.95
CA GLY A 358 11.44 -3.53 27.14
C GLY A 358 11.28 -2.12 26.54
N ALA A 359 11.74 -1.92 25.31
CA ALA A 359 11.48 -0.74 24.52
C ALA A 359 9.99 -0.70 24.21
N ARG A 360 9.36 0.39 24.66
CA ARG A 360 7.91 0.63 24.62
C ARG A 360 7.32 0.29 23.26
N ASP A 361 6.11 -0.30 23.29
CA ASP A 361 5.18 -0.46 22.17
C ASP A 361 5.04 0.84 21.35
N GLN A 362 5.94 1.07 20.40
CA GLN A 362 5.74 2.05 19.34
C GLN A 362 5.03 1.31 18.22
N GLN A 363 3.69 1.31 18.24
CA GLN A 363 2.96 0.82 17.08
C GLN A 363 3.23 1.79 15.92
N PRO A 364 3.83 1.31 14.81
CA PRO A 364 4.08 2.17 13.65
C PRO A 364 2.76 2.69 13.09
N VAL A 365 2.81 3.87 12.46
CA VAL A 365 1.65 4.47 11.79
C VAL A 365 1.15 3.53 10.71
N ASN A 366 -0.09 3.08 10.83
CA ASN A 366 -0.69 2.15 9.88
C ASN A 366 -1.24 2.92 8.66
N PHE A 367 -0.37 3.25 7.69
CA PHE A 367 -0.80 3.96 6.48
C PHE A 367 -1.75 3.13 5.61
N LEU A 368 -1.80 1.80 5.78
CA LEU A 368 -2.83 0.97 5.16
C LEU A 368 -4.24 1.44 5.53
N ALA A 369 -4.47 1.63 6.84
CA ALA A 369 -5.77 2.04 7.36
C ALA A 369 -6.12 3.45 6.86
N ILE A 370 -5.11 4.32 6.75
CA ILE A 370 -5.28 5.68 6.25
C ILE A 370 -5.69 5.66 4.78
N ILE A 371 -4.96 4.93 3.93
CA ILE A 371 -5.28 4.78 2.51
C ILE A 371 -6.65 4.15 2.32
N GLN A 372 -6.98 3.10 3.10
CA GLN A 372 -8.26 2.43 3.00
C GLN A 372 -9.40 3.42 3.25
N ALA A 373 -9.33 4.22 4.31
CA ALA A 373 -10.36 5.21 4.64
C ALA A 373 -10.42 6.37 3.62
N ILE A 374 -9.27 6.86 3.15
CA ILE A 374 -9.21 7.88 2.09
C ILE A 374 -9.85 7.36 0.79
N ILE A 375 -9.63 6.09 0.45
CA ILE A 375 -10.11 5.52 -0.81
C ILE A 375 -11.57 5.12 -0.75
N GLU A 376 -12.05 4.62 0.37
CA GLU A 376 -13.48 4.38 0.57
C GLU A 376 -14.28 5.68 0.44
N THR A 377 -13.72 6.81 0.92
CA THR A 377 -14.33 8.14 0.80
C THR A 377 -14.30 8.67 -0.65
N THR A 378 -13.39 8.16 -1.48
CA THR A 378 -13.19 8.60 -2.88
C THR A 378 -13.67 7.56 -3.91
N ALA A 379 -14.22 6.44 -3.45
CA ALA A 379 -14.80 5.41 -4.29
C ALA A 379 -15.92 5.98 -5.17
N SER A 380 -16.64 6.99 -4.68
CA SER A 380 -17.67 7.76 -5.37
C SER A 380 -17.17 8.77 -6.40
N ILE A 381 -15.85 9.02 -6.50
CA ILE A 381 -15.30 9.96 -7.48
C ILE A 381 -15.47 9.37 -8.89
N PRO A 382 -16.11 10.11 -9.83
CA PRO A 382 -16.30 9.66 -11.21
C PRO A 382 -14.99 9.27 -11.90
N THR A 383 -15.07 8.33 -12.84
CA THR A 383 -13.95 7.85 -13.67
C THR A 383 -13.24 8.95 -14.47
N HIS A 384 -13.89 10.11 -14.65
CA HIS A 384 -13.41 11.24 -15.46
C HIS A 384 -12.35 12.14 -14.76
N HIS A 385 -11.83 11.75 -13.60
CA HIS A 385 -10.75 12.49 -12.91
C HIS A 385 -9.40 11.77 -13.03
N SER A 386 -8.61 12.14 -14.04
CA SER A 386 -7.43 11.35 -14.47
C SER A 386 -6.37 11.17 -13.38
N PHE A 387 -6.09 12.21 -12.57
CA PHE A 387 -5.07 12.13 -11.52
C PHE A 387 -5.57 11.33 -10.31
N ALA A 388 -6.75 11.63 -9.78
CA ALA A 388 -7.37 10.86 -8.70
C ALA A 388 -7.54 9.38 -9.07
N ASN A 389 -7.89 9.09 -10.33
CA ASN A 389 -8.00 7.73 -10.86
C ASN A 389 -6.62 7.03 -10.90
N ALA A 390 -5.55 7.73 -11.26
CA ALA A 390 -4.19 7.17 -11.21
C ALA A 390 -3.81 6.78 -9.76
N VAL A 391 -4.05 7.68 -8.80
CA VAL A 391 -3.83 7.43 -7.36
C VAL A 391 -4.64 6.23 -6.87
N PHE A 392 -5.92 6.15 -7.25
CA PHE A 392 -6.80 5.02 -6.92
C PHE A 392 -6.23 3.68 -7.39
N TRP A 393 -5.82 3.59 -8.66
CA TRP A 393 -5.30 2.35 -9.21
C TRP A 393 -3.98 1.93 -8.57
N ILE A 394 -3.14 2.87 -8.14
CA ILE A 394 -1.92 2.53 -7.39
C ILE A 394 -2.27 1.89 -6.05
N ALA A 395 -3.21 2.47 -5.31
CA ALA A 395 -3.59 1.91 -4.02
C ALA A 395 -4.25 0.54 -4.13
N ILE A 396 -5.05 0.30 -5.19
CA ILE A 396 -5.55 -1.05 -5.50
C ILE A 396 -4.40 -2.02 -5.76
N ARG A 397 -3.36 -1.60 -6.50
CA ARG A 397 -2.15 -2.41 -6.71
C ARG A 397 -1.41 -2.69 -5.41
N GLN A 398 -1.21 -1.68 -4.56
CA GLN A 398 -0.58 -1.84 -3.24
C GLN A 398 -1.38 -2.80 -2.34
N GLU A 399 -2.72 -2.73 -2.33
CA GLU A 399 -3.55 -3.66 -1.57
C GLU A 399 -3.42 -5.11 -2.05
N ILE A 400 -3.48 -5.33 -3.37
CA ILE A 400 -3.37 -6.67 -3.95
C ILE A 400 -1.97 -7.25 -3.70
N TYR A 401 -0.94 -6.43 -3.92
CA TYR A 401 0.43 -6.80 -3.61
C TYR A 401 0.59 -7.19 -2.13
N TYR A 402 0.15 -6.32 -1.21
CA TYR A 402 0.29 -6.57 0.22
C TYR A 402 -0.52 -7.80 0.66
N ALA A 403 -1.71 -8.01 0.11
CA ALA A 403 -2.52 -9.20 0.36
C ALA A 403 -1.83 -10.50 -0.07
N LEU A 404 -1.19 -10.51 -1.24
CA LEU A 404 -0.44 -11.65 -1.75
C LEU A 404 0.83 -11.90 -0.91
N ALA A 405 1.62 -10.85 -0.67
CA ALA A 405 2.89 -10.95 0.05
C ALA A 405 2.70 -11.38 1.52
N MET A 406 1.68 -10.85 2.19
CA MET A 406 1.39 -11.12 3.60
C MET A 406 0.30 -12.18 3.81
N GLN A 407 -0.20 -12.79 2.73
CA GLN A 407 -1.31 -13.76 2.77
C GLN A 407 -2.52 -13.26 3.58
N ARG A 408 -2.87 -11.98 3.41
CA ARG A 408 -3.97 -11.31 4.11
C ARG A 408 -5.17 -11.13 3.19
N PHE A 409 -6.37 -11.30 3.72
CA PHE A 409 -7.61 -11.04 3.00
C PHE A 409 -7.66 -9.59 2.44
N PRO A 410 -7.80 -9.38 1.11
CA PRO A 410 -7.92 -8.06 0.49
C PRO A 410 -9.17 -7.30 0.94
N ARG A 411 -9.02 -6.04 1.34
CA ARG A 411 -10.11 -5.19 1.85
C ARG A 411 -10.64 -4.21 0.81
N MET A 412 -9.80 -3.76 -0.11
CA MET A 412 -10.20 -2.81 -1.13
C MET A 412 -10.76 -3.53 -2.36
N THR A 413 -11.93 -3.10 -2.80
CA THR A 413 -12.62 -3.69 -3.95
C THR A 413 -13.27 -2.57 -4.76
N PRO A 414 -12.83 -2.33 -6.01
CA PRO A 414 -13.48 -1.33 -6.85
C PRO A 414 -14.91 -1.75 -7.19
N ASP A 415 -15.78 -0.75 -7.37
CA ASP A 415 -17.12 -0.92 -7.93
C ASP A 415 -17.08 -1.43 -9.38
N GLN A 416 -18.25 -1.76 -9.91
CA GLN A 416 -18.37 -2.35 -11.24
C GLN A 416 -17.99 -1.38 -12.37
N ASP A 417 -18.27 -0.09 -12.22
CA ASP A 417 -17.99 0.92 -13.25
C ASP A 417 -16.48 1.16 -13.38
N LYS A 418 -15.77 1.23 -12.25
CA LYS A 418 -14.30 1.28 -12.20
C LYS A 418 -13.67 0.01 -12.76
N ARG A 419 -14.23 -1.16 -12.49
CA ARG A 419 -13.75 -2.44 -13.08
C ARG A 419 -13.90 -2.46 -14.59
N GLN A 420 -15.01 -1.96 -15.13
CA GLN A 420 -15.26 -1.96 -16.57
C GLN A 420 -14.34 -0.97 -17.32
N SER A 421 -14.17 0.22 -16.76
CA SER A 421 -13.32 1.29 -17.30
C SER A 421 -11.81 1.07 -17.10
N ALA A 422 -11.42 0.03 -16.36
CA ALA A 422 -10.02 -0.31 -16.13
C ALA A 422 -9.28 -0.67 -17.44
N SER A 423 -8.00 -0.27 -17.52
CA SER A 423 -7.09 -0.73 -18.57
C SER A 423 -6.92 -2.25 -18.56
N ALA A 424 -6.48 -2.82 -19.67
CA ALA A 424 -6.24 -4.26 -19.79
C ALA A 424 -5.33 -4.80 -18.67
N ALA A 425 -4.24 -4.08 -18.35
CA ALA A 425 -3.33 -4.48 -17.27
C ALA A 425 -4.01 -4.44 -15.90
N ASN A 426 -4.77 -3.37 -15.59
CA ASN A 426 -5.50 -3.26 -14.33
C ASN A 426 -6.60 -4.33 -14.21
N LYS A 427 -7.23 -4.77 -15.32
CA LYS A 427 -8.18 -5.91 -15.32
C LYS A 427 -7.51 -7.23 -14.90
N LEU A 428 -6.29 -7.50 -15.37
CA LEU A 428 -5.53 -8.69 -14.98
C LEU A 428 -5.09 -8.63 -13.51
N ILE A 429 -4.67 -7.45 -13.03
CA ILE A 429 -4.34 -7.21 -11.63
C ILE A 429 -5.57 -7.45 -10.74
N LEU A 430 -6.72 -6.89 -11.11
CA LEU A 430 -7.97 -7.11 -10.38
C LEU A 430 -8.38 -8.57 -10.34
N PHE A 431 -8.19 -9.29 -11.45
CA PHE A 431 -8.46 -10.73 -11.49
C PHE A 431 -7.56 -11.50 -10.51
N ALA A 432 -6.27 -11.16 -10.40
CA ALA A 432 -5.40 -11.72 -9.35
C ALA A 432 -5.92 -11.37 -7.94
N GLY A 433 -6.44 -10.16 -7.74
CA GLY A 433 -7.11 -9.77 -6.50
C GLY A 433 -8.37 -10.61 -6.19
N ASP A 434 -9.21 -10.88 -7.19
CA ASP A 434 -10.40 -11.75 -7.05
C ASP A 434 -10.00 -13.18 -6.66
N VAL A 435 -8.98 -13.74 -7.32
CA VAL A 435 -8.42 -15.06 -6.97
C VAL A 435 -7.84 -15.07 -5.56
N THR A 436 -7.17 -13.99 -5.15
CA THR A 436 -6.61 -13.86 -3.80
C THR A 436 -7.70 -13.82 -2.73
N ARG A 437 -8.81 -13.10 -2.98
CA ARG A 437 -9.96 -13.09 -2.06
C ARG A 437 -10.58 -14.47 -1.90
N TRP A 438 -10.75 -15.21 -2.99
CA TRP A 438 -11.24 -16.59 -2.93
C TRP A 438 -10.27 -17.49 -2.16
N TRP A 439 -8.97 -17.41 -2.48
CA TRP A 439 -7.93 -18.23 -1.87
C TRP A 439 -7.79 -17.99 -0.36
N LEU A 440 -7.97 -16.76 0.10
CA LEU A 440 -7.87 -16.42 1.52
C LEU A 440 -9.24 -16.38 2.23
N GLY A 441 -10.32 -16.65 1.50
CA GLY A 441 -11.69 -16.71 2.00
C GLY A 441 -12.12 -18.14 2.34
N ASP A 442 -13.35 -18.47 1.96
CA ASP A 442 -13.96 -19.79 2.21
C ASP A 442 -13.45 -20.91 1.29
N ARG A 443 -12.71 -20.55 0.22
CA ARG A 443 -12.21 -21.45 -0.82
C ARG A 443 -13.32 -22.33 -1.43
N SER A 444 -14.52 -21.76 -1.62
CA SER A 444 -15.66 -22.45 -2.23
C SER A 444 -15.29 -23.11 -3.57
N PRO A 445 -15.60 -24.40 -3.80
CA PRO A 445 -15.36 -25.06 -5.08
C PRO A 445 -16.17 -24.46 -6.24
N LEU A 446 -17.35 -23.90 -5.96
CA LEU A 446 -18.18 -23.24 -6.96
C LEU A 446 -17.51 -21.96 -7.45
N ASP A 447 -17.04 -21.12 -6.53
CA ASP A 447 -16.35 -19.88 -6.88
C ASP A 447 -15.03 -20.15 -7.58
N TRP A 448 -14.32 -21.21 -7.19
CA TRP A 448 -13.14 -21.68 -7.94
C TRP A 448 -13.48 -21.99 -9.39
N ALA A 449 -14.58 -22.69 -9.66
CA ALA A 449 -15.00 -23.04 -11.02
C ALA A 449 -15.31 -21.77 -11.84
N VAL A 450 -16.00 -20.80 -11.24
CA VAL A 450 -16.27 -19.49 -11.86
C VAL A 450 -14.98 -18.74 -12.17
N LEU A 451 -14.05 -18.67 -11.22
CA LEU A 451 -12.74 -18.04 -11.43
C LEU A 451 -11.92 -18.78 -12.50
N LYS A 452 -12.04 -20.11 -12.57
CA LYS A 452 -11.39 -20.92 -13.59
C LYS A 452 -11.97 -20.66 -14.96
N GLU A 453 -13.28 -20.52 -15.10
CA GLU A 453 -13.91 -20.11 -16.36
C GLU A 453 -13.48 -18.70 -16.78
N LYS A 454 -13.48 -17.74 -15.84
CA LYS A 454 -12.99 -16.38 -16.07
C LYS A 454 -11.53 -16.36 -16.53
N LEU A 455 -10.67 -17.22 -15.95
CA LEU A 455 -9.29 -17.39 -16.41
C LEU A 455 -9.21 -17.81 -17.90
N HIS A 456 -10.10 -18.69 -18.36
CA HIS A 456 -10.15 -19.13 -19.75
C HIS A 456 -10.66 -18.02 -20.69
N SER A 457 -11.69 -17.28 -20.29
CA SER A 457 -12.17 -16.11 -21.04
C SER A 457 -11.08 -15.04 -21.16
N ILE A 458 -10.43 -14.67 -20.05
CA ILE A 458 -9.29 -13.74 -20.04
C ILE A 458 -8.17 -14.21 -20.98
N LYS A 459 -7.83 -15.50 -20.95
CA LYS A 459 -6.81 -16.06 -21.85
C LYS A 459 -7.15 -15.86 -23.33
N LYS A 460 -8.42 -15.99 -23.69
CA LYS A 460 -8.89 -15.88 -25.07
C LYS A 460 -9.05 -14.43 -25.53
N GLU A 461 -9.57 -13.58 -24.65
CA GLU A 461 -10.03 -12.23 -25.00
C GLU A 461 -8.98 -11.16 -24.73
N LEU A 462 -8.23 -11.28 -23.63
CA LEU A 462 -7.37 -10.20 -23.13
C LEU A 462 -5.87 -10.50 -23.32
N MET A 463 -5.44 -11.74 -23.11
CA MET A 463 -4.03 -12.12 -23.27
C MET A 463 -3.43 -11.91 -24.67
N PRO A 464 -4.18 -11.85 -25.79
CA PRO A 464 -3.63 -11.43 -27.08
C PRO A 464 -3.03 -10.00 -27.08
N GLU A 465 -3.40 -9.14 -26.12
CA GLU A 465 -2.79 -7.80 -25.94
C GLU A 465 -1.44 -7.86 -25.18
N PHE A 466 -1.11 -9.03 -24.60
CA PHE A 466 0.08 -9.27 -23.76
C PHE A 466 1.03 -10.25 -24.45
N VAL A 467 1.28 -10.04 -25.74
CA VAL A 467 2.25 -10.84 -26.50
C VAL A 467 3.65 -10.27 -26.25
N PRO A 468 4.61 -11.09 -25.79
CA PRO A 468 5.98 -10.64 -25.62
C PRO A 468 6.68 -10.40 -26.98
N ILE A 469 7.61 -9.45 -27.03
CA ILE A 469 8.48 -9.22 -28.20
C ILE A 469 9.59 -10.28 -28.30
N LEU A 470 9.94 -10.90 -27.17
CA LEU A 470 10.88 -12.02 -27.08
C LEU A 470 10.34 -13.02 -26.08
N ASP A 471 10.28 -14.31 -26.44
CA ASP A 471 9.93 -15.40 -25.53
C ASP A 471 10.88 -16.59 -25.75
N ASN A 472 12.05 -16.51 -25.11
CA ASN A 472 13.03 -17.59 -25.11
C ASN A 472 12.82 -18.47 -23.88
N LYS A 473 12.50 -19.73 -24.11
CA LYS A 473 12.42 -20.74 -23.03
C LYS A 473 13.81 -21.03 -22.48
N ALA A 474 13.89 -21.33 -21.19
CA ALA A 474 15.13 -21.68 -20.52
C ALA A 474 15.73 -22.96 -21.13
N ASP A 475 16.98 -22.90 -21.57
CA ASP A 475 17.72 -24.05 -22.07
C ASP A 475 18.46 -24.77 -20.93
N LYS A 476 17.82 -25.83 -20.40
CA LYS A 476 18.40 -26.65 -19.33
C LYS A 476 19.74 -27.27 -19.71
N SER A 477 20.01 -27.51 -21.00
CA SER A 477 21.28 -28.07 -21.46
C SER A 477 22.46 -27.09 -21.30
N LYS A 478 22.16 -25.78 -21.32
CA LYS A 478 23.12 -24.70 -21.07
C LYS A 478 23.18 -24.28 -19.60
N GLY A 479 22.41 -24.94 -18.73
CA GLY A 479 22.29 -24.58 -17.32
C GLY A 479 21.40 -23.38 -17.06
N GLU A 480 20.60 -22.93 -18.04
CA GLU A 480 19.63 -21.86 -17.86
C GLU A 480 18.42 -22.38 -17.06
N ILE A 481 18.06 -21.64 -16.01
CA ILE A 481 16.89 -21.96 -15.15
C ILE A 481 15.67 -21.12 -15.53
N PHE A 482 15.88 -19.84 -15.87
CA PHE A 482 14.81 -18.88 -16.15
C PHE A 482 14.65 -18.61 -17.64
N SER A 483 13.42 -18.34 -18.08
CA SER A 483 13.14 -17.85 -19.43
C SER A 483 13.61 -16.41 -19.59
N THR A 484 13.89 -16.00 -20.83
CA THR A 484 14.09 -14.58 -21.17
C THR A 484 12.87 -14.09 -21.92
N VAL A 485 12.11 -13.20 -21.30
CA VAL A 485 10.81 -12.72 -21.83
C VAL A 485 10.77 -11.19 -21.79
N TRP A 486 10.58 -10.57 -22.95
CA TRP A 486 10.53 -9.11 -23.10
C TRP A 486 9.15 -8.66 -23.53
N TYR A 487 8.67 -7.57 -22.94
CA TYR A 487 7.40 -6.93 -23.31
C TYR A 487 7.65 -5.51 -23.82
N CYS A 488 6.69 -4.94 -24.56
CA CYS A 488 6.79 -3.58 -25.08
C CYS A 488 6.64 -2.51 -23.99
N SER A 489 5.96 -2.82 -22.87
CA SER A 489 5.66 -1.85 -21.82
C SER A 489 5.62 -2.47 -20.42
N SER A 490 5.83 -1.63 -19.40
CA SER A 490 5.69 -2.03 -17.99
C SER A 490 4.28 -2.52 -17.66
N ALA A 491 3.26 -1.95 -18.29
CA ALA A 491 1.87 -2.37 -18.12
C ALA A 491 1.65 -3.81 -18.60
N GLN A 492 2.27 -4.19 -19.72
CA GLN A 492 2.24 -5.57 -20.21
C GLN A 492 2.96 -6.53 -19.27
N VAL A 493 4.17 -6.16 -18.81
CA VAL A 493 4.90 -6.94 -17.80
C VAL A 493 4.02 -7.24 -16.59
N PHE A 494 3.39 -6.19 -16.05
CA PHE A 494 2.55 -6.31 -14.85
C PHE A 494 1.30 -7.11 -15.06
N GLY A 495 0.55 -6.84 -16.12
CA GLY A 495 -0.65 -7.60 -16.42
C GLY A 495 -0.35 -9.08 -16.63
N ALA A 496 0.70 -9.39 -17.39
CA ALA A 496 1.13 -10.77 -17.63
C ALA A 496 1.55 -11.47 -16.33
N GLN A 497 2.36 -10.84 -15.47
CA GLN A 497 2.75 -11.42 -14.18
C GLN A 497 1.54 -11.66 -13.27
N HIS A 498 0.59 -10.74 -13.18
CA HIS A 498 -0.61 -10.93 -12.35
C HIS A 498 -1.53 -12.02 -12.90
N TYR A 499 -1.65 -12.14 -14.23
CA TYR A 499 -2.33 -13.28 -14.86
C TYR A 499 -1.68 -14.62 -14.48
N GLU A 500 -0.35 -14.68 -14.53
CA GLU A 500 0.43 -15.86 -14.15
C GLU A 500 0.27 -16.19 -12.66
N ILE A 501 0.31 -15.20 -11.77
CA ILE A 501 0.06 -15.38 -10.34
C ILE A 501 -1.35 -15.92 -10.08
N ALA A 502 -2.38 -15.35 -10.72
CA ALA A 502 -3.75 -15.84 -10.59
C ALA A 502 -3.89 -17.29 -11.08
N ARG A 503 -3.27 -17.61 -12.22
CA ARG A 503 -3.27 -18.98 -12.78
C ARG A 503 -2.57 -19.96 -11.85
N MET A 504 -1.42 -19.56 -11.30
CA MET A 504 -0.61 -20.35 -10.37
C MET A 504 -1.44 -20.76 -9.15
N ILE A 505 -2.08 -19.79 -8.48
CA ILE A 505 -2.91 -20.03 -7.29
C ILE A 505 -4.07 -20.97 -7.63
N LEU A 506 -4.80 -20.73 -8.73
CA LEU A 506 -5.93 -21.58 -9.13
C LEU A 506 -5.54 -23.02 -9.48
N ILE A 507 -4.29 -23.26 -9.92
CA ILE A 507 -3.77 -24.61 -10.18
C ILE A 507 -3.38 -25.29 -8.88
N ALA A 508 -2.61 -24.61 -8.03
CA ALA A 508 -2.14 -25.15 -6.75
C ALA A 508 -3.31 -25.49 -5.82
N GLU A 509 -4.33 -24.64 -5.79
CA GLU A 509 -5.44 -24.72 -4.84
C GLU A 509 -6.68 -25.39 -5.43
N ASN A 510 -6.53 -26.19 -6.49
CA ASN A 510 -7.64 -26.86 -7.14
C ASN A 510 -8.37 -27.80 -6.16
N PRO A 511 -9.66 -27.54 -5.82
CA PRO A 511 -10.39 -28.32 -4.82
C PRO A 511 -10.62 -29.78 -5.23
N ASN A 512 -10.61 -30.07 -6.54
CA ASN A 512 -10.79 -31.42 -7.06
C ASN A 512 -9.53 -32.29 -6.90
N ILE A 513 -8.36 -31.66 -6.74
CA ILE A 513 -7.09 -32.36 -6.53
C ILE A 513 -6.80 -32.40 -5.03
N ARG A 514 -6.89 -31.24 -4.35
CA ARG A 514 -6.55 -31.09 -2.93
C ARG A 514 -7.27 -32.05 -2.00
N ASN A 515 -8.53 -32.38 -2.30
CA ASN A 515 -9.36 -33.21 -1.44
C ASN A 515 -9.26 -34.71 -1.75
N ASP A 516 -8.46 -35.12 -2.74
CA ASP A 516 -8.32 -36.52 -3.16
C ASP A 516 -6.86 -37.04 -2.99
N PRO A 517 -6.54 -37.68 -1.85
CA PRO A 517 -5.23 -38.25 -1.58
C PRO A 517 -4.78 -39.34 -2.56
N HIS A 518 -5.72 -39.94 -3.30
CA HIS A 518 -5.43 -41.00 -4.26
C HIS A 518 -4.93 -40.46 -5.60
N CYS A 519 -5.03 -39.14 -5.83
CA CYS A 519 -4.67 -38.50 -7.08
C CYS A 519 -3.23 -37.95 -7.09
N ARG A 520 -2.26 -38.71 -6.58
CA ARG A 520 -0.83 -38.30 -6.48
C ARG A 520 -0.24 -37.83 -7.80
N ILE A 521 -0.64 -38.45 -8.92
CA ILE A 521 -0.20 -38.05 -10.26
C ILE A 521 -0.71 -36.65 -10.61
N ALA A 522 -1.96 -36.33 -10.26
CA ALA A 522 -2.53 -35.00 -10.49
C ALA A 522 -1.87 -33.94 -9.61
N HIS A 523 -1.57 -34.25 -8.35
CA HIS A 523 -0.78 -33.37 -7.47
C HIS A 523 0.59 -33.04 -8.09
N ARG A 524 1.37 -34.05 -8.47
CA ARG A 524 2.69 -33.84 -9.11
C ARG A 524 2.59 -33.03 -10.41
N LYS A 525 1.54 -33.26 -11.20
CA LYS A 525 1.30 -32.49 -12.42
C LYS A 525 0.97 -31.02 -12.12
N ALA A 526 0.15 -30.76 -11.10
CA ALA A 526 -0.18 -29.41 -10.66
C ALA A 526 1.07 -28.69 -10.11
N GLU A 527 1.85 -29.34 -9.24
CA GLU A 527 3.12 -28.81 -8.73
C GLU A 527 4.12 -28.49 -9.84
N ALA A 528 4.29 -29.40 -10.82
CA ALA A 528 5.17 -29.15 -11.96
C ALA A 528 4.72 -27.95 -12.81
N GLN A 529 3.41 -27.76 -12.98
CA GLN A 529 2.86 -26.58 -13.66
C GLN A 529 3.12 -25.30 -12.86
N VAL A 530 2.90 -25.33 -11.55
CA VAL A 530 3.14 -24.20 -10.64
C VAL A 530 4.62 -23.80 -10.67
N ARG A 531 5.54 -24.76 -10.57
CA ARG A 531 6.99 -24.49 -10.69
C ARG A 531 7.34 -23.82 -12.01
N SER A 532 6.82 -24.34 -13.13
CA SER A 532 7.05 -23.72 -14.45
C SER A 532 6.54 -22.29 -14.51
N ILE A 533 5.43 -21.97 -13.82
CA ILE A 533 4.89 -20.61 -13.75
C ILE A 533 5.79 -19.71 -12.90
N VAL A 534 6.20 -20.15 -11.71
CA VAL A 534 7.13 -19.40 -10.82
C VAL A 534 8.42 -19.06 -11.56
N LEU A 535 9.04 -20.04 -12.24
CA LEU A 535 10.25 -19.81 -13.04
C LEU A 535 10.03 -18.79 -14.16
N ASN A 536 8.86 -18.82 -14.81
CA ASN A 536 8.51 -17.85 -15.86
C ASN A 536 8.30 -16.43 -15.29
N ILE A 537 7.62 -16.29 -14.15
CA ILE A 537 7.45 -14.99 -13.48
C ILE A 537 8.82 -14.42 -13.09
N CYS A 538 9.72 -15.27 -12.58
CA CYS A 538 11.11 -14.89 -12.28
C CYS A 538 11.88 -14.45 -13.53
N GLY A 539 11.75 -15.19 -14.63
CA GLY A 539 12.35 -14.82 -15.93
C GLY A 539 11.87 -13.48 -16.45
N ILE A 540 10.56 -13.20 -16.35
CA ILE A 540 9.97 -11.89 -16.69
C ILE A 540 10.58 -10.79 -15.82
N GLY A 541 10.67 -10.99 -14.50
CA GLY A 541 11.27 -10.02 -13.57
C GLY A 541 12.75 -9.76 -13.86
N LEU A 542 13.54 -10.81 -14.05
CA LEU A 542 14.97 -10.73 -14.37
C LEU A 542 15.26 -10.12 -15.75
N SER A 543 14.30 -10.16 -16.66
CA SER A 543 14.44 -9.52 -17.97
C SER A 543 14.22 -8.00 -17.92
N HIS A 544 13.64 -7.48 -16.83
CA HIS A 544 13.33 -6.06 -16.64
C HIS A 544 13.96 -5.53 -15.34
N GLN A 545 15.27 -5.71 -15.18
CA GLN A 545 15.99 -5.49 -13.90
C GLN A 545 15.97 -4.05 -13.41
N ASN A 546 15.91 -3.08 -14.33
CA ASN A 546 15.78 -1.67 -13.99
C ASN A 546 14.36 -1.31 -13.51
N PHE A 547 13.43 -2.27 -13.56
CA PHE A 547 12.03 -2.08 -13.23
C PHE A 547 11.65 -2.90 -12.00
N SER A 548 11.85 -2.26 -10.85
CA SER A 548 11.68 -2.82 -9.51
C SER A 548 10.45 -3.70 -9.29
N PRO A 549 9.24 -3.24 -9.64
CA PRO A 549 8.04 -3.92 -9.19
C PRO A 549 7.86 -5.32 -9.83
N ALA A 550 8.52 -5.59 -10.97
CA ALA A 550 8.44 -6.91 -11.61
C ALA A 550 9.25 -7.98 -10.86
N LEU A 551 10.39 -7.59 -10.26
CA LEU A 551 11.18 -8.48 -9.41
C LEU A 551 10.45 -8.77 -8.10
N VAL A 552 9.75 -7.78 -7.55
CA VAL A 552 8.92 -7.97 -6.36
C VAL A 552 7.83 -9.02 -6.60
N ASN A 553 7.13 -8.99 -7.75
CA ASN A 553 6.15 -10.02 -8.11
C ASN A 553 6.78 -11.42 -8.26
N ALA A 554 8.01 -11.51 -8.76
CA ALA A 554 8.76 -12.76 -8.80
C ALA A 554 8.99 -13.30 -7.39
N VAL A 555 9.49 -12.46 -6.47
CA VAL A 555 9.69 -12.86 -5.08
C VAL A 555 8.39 -13.27 -4.40
N VAL A 556 7.28 -12.56 -4.62
CA VAL A 556 5.95 -12.96 -4.12
C VAL A 556 5.60 -14.37 -4.62
N SER A 557 5.82 -14.68 -5.90
CA SER A 557 5.55 -16.03 -6.42
C SER A 557 6.41 -17.12 -5.77
N ILE A 558 7.67 -16.81 -5.43
CA ILE A 558 8.58 -17.70 -4.69
C ILE A 558 8.09 -17.90 -3.25
N ILE A 559 7.61 -16.86 -2.59
CA ILE A 559 7.09 -16.97 -1.21
C ILE A 559 5.86 -17.85 -1.16
N LEU A 560 4.97 -17.71 -2.15
CA LEU A 560 3.72 -18.46 -2.19
C LEU A 560 3.93 -19.96 -2.40
N TYR A 561 4.78 -20.35 -3.37
CA TYR A 561 4.91 -21.76 -3.79
C TYR A 561 6.36 -22.23 -3.99
N GLY A 562 7.34 -21.54 -3.40
CA GLY A 562 8.75 -21.93 -3.44
C GLY A 562 9.04 -23.29 -2.81
N GLU A 563 8.16 -23.75 -1.90
CA GLU A 563 8.24 -25.07 -1.29
C GLU A 563 8.11 -26.23 -2.29
N TYR A 564 7.56 -26.00 -3.48
CA TYR A 564 7.45 -27.04 -4.51
C TYR A 564 8.80 -27.36 -5.17
N PHE A 565 9.82 -26.53 -4.97
CA PHE A 565 11.14 -26.72 -5.56
C PHE A 565 12.00 -27.61 -4.67
N THR A 566 12.50 -28.71 -5.23
CA THR A 566 13.38 -29.67 -4.56
C THR A 566 14.77 -29.78 -5.19
N ASP A 567 14.94 -29.27 -6.41
CA ASP A 567 16.25 -29.22 -7.08
C ASP A 567 17.11 -28.10 -6.43
N PRO A 568 18.28 -28.40 -5.86
CA PRO A 568 19.16 -27.40 -5.27
C PRO A 568 19.55 -26.27 -6.23
N ARG A 569 19.72 -26.57 -7.53
CA ARG A 569 20.07 -25.55 -8.53
C ARG A 569 18.93 -24.58 -8.78
N GLU A 570 17.69 -25.08 -8.80
CA GLU A 570 16.51 -24.23 -8.91
C GLU A 570 16.37 -23.37 -7.65
N ARG A 571 16.54 -23.94 -6.44
CA ARG A 571 16.50 -23.20 -5.17
C ARG A 571 17.55 -22.09 -5.09
N GLU A 572 18.80 -22.38 -5.46
CA GLU A 572 19.89 -21.39 -5.52
C GLU A 572 19.56 -20.26 -6.49
N ALA A 573 19.02 -20.58 -7.67
CA ALA A 573 18.59 -19.59 -8.64
C ALA A 573 17.44 -18.70 -8.10
N LEU A 574 16.46 -19.29 -7.39
CA LEU A 574 15.37 -18.53 -6.75
C LEU A 574 15.90 -17.63 -5.62
N GLU A 575 16.85 -18.10 -4.82
CA GLU A 575 17.51 -17.30 -3.78
C GLU A 575 18.26 -16.11 -4.39
N ALA A 576 18.95 -16.32 -5.52
CA ALA A 576 19.61 -15.23 -6.24
C ALA A 576 18.63 -14.14 -6.71
N VAL A 577 17.39 -14.51 -7.08
CA VAL A 577 16.33 -13.53 -7.40
C VAL A 577 15.95 -12.72 -6.16
N ILE A 578 15.80 -13.37 -5.01
CA ILE A 578 15.46 -12.70 -3.74
C ILE A 578 16.57 -11.73 -3.33
N GLU A 579 17.82 -12.16 -3.35
CA GLU A 579 18.97 -11.32 -2.98
C GLU A 579 19.14 -10.13 -3.94
N LYS A 580 18.95 -10.36 -5.24
CA LYS A 580 18.97 -9.28 -6.23
C LYS A 580 17.87 -8.25 -5.98
N THR A 581 16.66 -8.71 -5.64
CA THR A 581 15.52 -7.84 -5.32
C THR A 581 15.81 -7.00 -4.07
N LYS A 582 16.39 -7.60 -3.02
CA LYS A 582 16.83 -6.87 -1.81
C LYS A 582 17.84 -5.77 -2.12
N ALA A 583 18.83 -6.08 -2.96
CA ALA A 583 19.91 -5.17 -3.30
C ALA A 583 19.44 -3.92 -4.06
N ILE A 584 18.37 -4.02 -4.86
CA ILE A 584 17.89 -2.92 -5.71
C ILE A 584 16.75 -2.12 -5.04
N HIS A 585 15.97 -2.73 -4.13
CA HIS A 585 14.72 -2.11 -3.63
C HIS A 585 14.72 -1.77 -2.15
N ALA A 586 15.81 -2.10 -1.43
CA ALA A 586 15.89 -1.95 0.01
C ALA A 586 14.69 -2.56 0.76
N TRP A 587 14.02 -3.54 0.14
CA TRP A 587 12.75 -4.07 0.58
C TRP A 587 12.95 -5.03 1.77
N PRO A 588 12.15 -4.93 2.84
CA PRO A 588 12.24 -5.78 4.02
C PRO A 588 11.70 -7.21 3.76
N MET A 589 12.36 -7.98 2.89
CA MET A 589 11.97 -9.37 2.57
C MET A 589 12.61 -10.41 3.50
N ARG A 590 13.21 -10.00 4.62
CA ARG A 590 13.99 -10.90 5.49
C ARG A 590 13.14 -12.02 6.07
N LYS A 591 12.01 -11.72 6.73
CA LYS A 591 11.13 -12.76 7.31
C LYS A 591 10.59 -13.72 6.26
N LEU A 592 10.15 -13.19 5.12
CA LEU A 592 9.60 -13.99 4.02
C LEU A 592 10.67 -14.88 3.38
N HIS A 593 11.90 -14.37 3.23
CA HIS A 593 13.06 -15.16 2.79
C HIS A 593 13.39 -16.29 3.77
N HIS A 594 13.47 -15.99 5.08
CA HIS A 594 13.69 -17.01 6.10
C HIS A 594 12.57 -18.06 6.13
N ALA A 595 11.32 -17.66 5.92
CA ALA A 595 10.19 -18.58 5.86
C ALA A 595 10.33 -19.57 4.69
N VAL A 596 10.77 -19.12 3.52
CA VAL A 596 11.03 -20.00 2.37
C VAL A 596 12.19 -20.96 2.66
N LYS A 597 13.30 -20.46 3.22
CA LYS A 597 14.44 -21.31 3.61
C LYS A 597 14.06 -22.35 4.66
N ALA A 598 13.35 -21.96 5.70
CA ALA A 598 12.88 -22.86 6.74
C ALA A 598 11.98 -23.97 6.17
N LYS A 599 11.16 -23.66 5.17
CA LYS A 599 10.36 -24.68 4.45
C LYS A 599 11.25 -25.66 3.68
N TRP A 600 12.30 -25.18 3.00
CA TRP A 600 13.24 -26.06 2.30
C TRP A 600 14.02 -26.93 3.28
N GLU A 601 14.53 -26.36 4.38
CA GLU A 601 15.22 -27.10 5.44
C GLU A 601 14.30 -28.18 6.05
N PHE A 602 13.03 -27.85 6.29
CA PHE A 602 12.04 -28.81 6.79
C PHE A 602 11.78 -29.96 5.81
N ILE A 603 11.73 -29.68 4.50
CA ILE A 603 11.56 -30.71 3.47
C ILE A 603 12.80 -31.62 3.39
N ASP A 604 14.00 -31.06 3.60
CA ASP A 604 15.26 -31.78 3.52
C ASP A 604 15.58 -32.55 4.82
N SER A 605 15.05 -32.13 5.97
CA SER A 605 15.17 -32.83 7.24
C SER A 605 14.22 -34.03 7.28
N GLU A 606 14.64 -35.15 6.68
CA GLU A 606 13.94 -36.44 6.70
C GLU A 606 13.89 -37.11 8.09
N ASP A 607 13.21 -36.51 9.08
CA ASP A 607 12.66 -37.28 10.21
C ASP A 607 11.18 -37.60 9.93
N TYR A 608 10.97 -38.60 9.07
CA TYR A 608 9.69 -39.29 8.87
C TYR A 608 9.81 -40.78 9.14
#